data_AF-A0AAU3N5Y7-F1
#
_entry.id   AF-A0AAU3N5Y7-F1
#
_cell.length_a   1.000
_cell.length_b   1.000
_cell.length_c   1.000
_cell.angle_alpha   90.00
_cell.angle_beta   90.00
_cell.angle_gamma   90.00
#
_symmetry.space_group_name_H-M   'P 1'
#
loop_
_entity.id
_entity.type
_entity.pdbx_description
1 polymer ?
#
loop_
_entity_poly.entity_id
_entity_poly.type
_entity_poly.pdbx_seq_one_letter_code
_entity_poly.pdbx_strand_id
1 'polypeptide(L)'
;MLFARLARVSQEVAATSARSRKIALLAELFRDAEADDVPIVIPYLAGRLPQGRLGIGWKLLSGPVPPAPEPSLTVREVDARLTEIGTVTGTGSQAQRKRLMDEVRTAATEDEQRFLFGLLTGEVRQGALDAVAVEGLAEATGAPSADVRRAVMLAGSLQTVAQALLSDGPAALDGFRLTVGRPVLPMLAHSAASVSEAVEKLGACAVEEKLDGIRVQLHRDGDDVRIYTRTLDDITDRLPELTSAAVEVKDTRFILDGEVIALDEDGRPRSFQETAGRVGSRVDVATAARSVPVSPVFFDALSVDGRDLLDLPFAERHAELARLVPDPMRVRRTLVRGPEDIPEAERFLADTLRRGHEGVVVKALDAPYSAGRRGAAWLKVKPVHTLDLVVLAAEWGHGRRTGKLSNLHLGARTADGSFAMLGKTFKGMTDTMLAWQTERLRELAVEDDGHMVTVRPELVVEIAYDGLQKSTRYPAGVTLRFARVVRYRDDKSPAEADTVETLRAAHPEVAP
;
A
#
# COMPACT_ATOMS: atom_id res chain seq x y z
N MET A 1 14.72 16.73 20.89
CA MET A 1 13.44 16.67 21.64
C MET A 1 13.38 15.44 22.57
N LEU A 2 12.73 15.54 23.75
CA LEU A 2 12.46 14.40 24.65
C LEU A 2 11.47 13.39 24.03
N PHE A 3 11.71 12.09 24.25
CA PHE A 3 10.84 11.01 23.77
C PHE A 3 9.47 11.04 24.44
N ALA A 4 9.38 11.40 25.73
CA ALA A 4 8.12 11.61 26.43
C ALA A 4 7.19 12.65 25.77
N ARG A 5 7.74 13.73 25.18
CA ARG A 5 6.93 14.73 24.45
C ARG A 5 6.25 14.09 23.24
N LEU A 6 7.00 13.26 22.50
CA LEU A 6 6.49 12.54 21.34
C LEU A 6 5.43 11.50 21.74
N ALA A 7 5.69 10.72 22.80
CA ALA A 7 4.75 9.73 23.33
C ALA A 7 3.42 10.38 23.75
N ARG A 8 3.49 11.52 24.45
CA ARG A 8 2.30 12.29 24.87
C ARG A 8 1.49 12.80 23.67
N VAL A 9 2.14 13.48 22.72
CA VAL A 9 1.44 13.98 21.52
C VAL A 9 0.83 12.83 20.72
N SER A 10 1.53 11.70 20.64
CA SER A 10 1.02 10.50 19.99
C SER A 10 -0.29 10.00 20.63
N GLN A 11 -0.35 9.97 21.96
CA GLN A 11 -1.56 9.60 22.69
C GLN A 11 -2.70 10.61 22.50
N GLU A 12 -2.41 11.91 22.57
CA GLU A 12 -3.40 12.98 22.39
C GLU A 12 -4.00 12.97 20.97
N VAL A 13 -3.16 12.76 19.94
CA VAL A 13 -3.60 12.61 18.55
C VAL A 13 -4.48 11.38 18.37
N ALA A 14 -4.18 10.28 19.07
CA ALA A 14 -4.99 9.07 19.04
C ALA A 14 -6.34 9.24 19.78
N ALA A 15 -6.36 10.03 20.86
CA ALA A 15 -7.54 10.24 21.69
C ALA A 15 -8.60 11.18 21.07
N THR A 16 -8.20 12.05 20.13
CA THR A 16 -9.14 12.99 19.47
C THR A 16 -9.60 12.51 18.10
N SER A 17 -10.88 12.73 17.78
CA SER A 17 -11.42 12.57 16.43
C SER A 17 -11.38 13.87 15.61
N ALA A 18 -11.20 15.02 16.25
CA ALA A 18 -11.26 16.33 15.61
C ALA A 18 -9.99 16.60 14.79
N ARG A 19 -10.14 16.72 13.46
CA ARG A 19 -9.02 17.00 12.54
C ARG A 19 -8.25 18.26 12.95
N SER A 20 -8.94 19.35 13.27
CA SER A 20 -8.32 20.62 13.68
C SER A 20 -7.46 20.47 14.94
N ARG A 21 -7.93 19.71 15.95
CA ARG A 21 -7.14 19.44 17.16
C ARG A 21 -5.89 18.64 16.85
N LYS A 22 -5.97 17.64 15.98
CA LYS A 22 -4.79 16.88 15.54
C LYS A 22 -3.77 17.77 14.83
N ILE A 23 -4.22 18.68 13.97
CA ILE A 23 -3.35 19.65 13.27
C ILE A 23 -2.61 20.52 14.30
N ALA A 24 -3.33 21.12 15.25
CA ALA A 24 -2.72 21.97 16.28
C ALA A 24 -1.69 21.23 17.14
N LEU A 25 -1.99 19.99 17.55
CA LEU A 25 -1.06 19.15 18.32
C LEU A 25 0.23 18.85 17.56
N LEU A 26 0.12 18.56 16.25
CA LEU A 26 1.27 18.31 15.40
C LEU A 26 2.05 19.60 15.10
N ALA A 27 1.36 20.73 14.94
CA ALA A 27 1.99 22.02 14.76
C ALA A 27 2.82 22.44 15.98
N GLU A 28 2.28 22.25 17.19
CA GLU A 28 3.03 22.43 18.44
C GLU A 28 4.25 21.51 18.50
N LEU A 29 4.09 20.23 18.18
CA LEU A 29 5.21 19.28 18.17
C LEU A 29 6.31 19.67 17.19
N PHE A 30 5.96 20.10 15.98
CA PHE A 30 6.95 20.51 14.97
C PHE A 30 7.64 21.83 15.32
N ARG A 31 6.98 22.73 16.05
CA ARG A 31 7.63 23.93 16.61
C ARG A 31 8.63 23.59 17.72
N ASP A 32 8.36 22.54 18.48
CA ASP A 32 9.25 22.05 19.56
C ASP A 32 10.42 21.19 19.03
N ALA A 33 10.34 20.70 17.78
CA ALA A 33 11.31 19.77 17.20
C ALA A 33 12.46 20.51 16.50
N GLU A 34 13.69 20.03 16.68
CA GLU A 34 14.80 20.42 15.81
C GLU A 34 14.65 19.75 14.45
N ALA A 35 15.20 20.35 13.39
CA ALA A 35 15.12 19.79 12.04
C ALA A 35 15.66 18.34 11.96
N ASP A 36 16.72 18.04 12.72
CA ASP A 36 17.32 16.69 12.78
C ASP A 36 16.49 15.68 13.58
N ASP A 37 15.53 16.11 14.40
CA ASP A 37 14.62 15.19 15.09
C ASP A 37 13.55 14.65 14.13
N VAL A 38 13.17 15.43 13.11
CA VAL A 38 12.00 15.18 12.26
C VAL A 38 12.08 13.92 11.39
N PRO A 39 13.25 13.54 10.83
CA PRO A 39 13.43 12.25 10.19
C PRO A 39 13.07 11.04 11.07
N ILE A 40 13.05 11.20 12.40
CA ILE A 40 12.67 10.15 13.37
C ILE A 40 11.24 10.36 13.87
N VAL A 41 10.89 11.59 14.26
CA VAL A 41 9.58 11.95 14.83
C VAL A 41 8.42 11.56 13.92
N ILE A 42 8.53 11.86 12.63
CA ILE A 42 7.45 11.62 11.67
C ILE A 42 7.19 10.12 11.45
N PRO A 43 8.21 9.28 11.17
CA PRO A 43 8.02 7.83 11.16
C PRO A 43 7.41 7.29 12.45
N TYR A 44 7.90 7.73 13.62
CA TYR A 44 7.40 7.24 14.90
C TYR A 44 5.92 7.57 15.12
N LEU A 45 5.48 8.81 14.85
CA LEU A 45 4.05 9.12 14.90
C LEU A 45 3.23 8.25 13.94
N ALA A 46 3.80 7.94 12.77
CA ALA A 46 3.17 7.07 11.78
C ALA A 46 3.27 5.56 12.11
N GLY A 47 3.83 5.20 13.26
CA GLY A 47 3.99 3.81 13.70
C GLY A 47 5.03 3.03 12.91
N ARG A 48 6.05 3.71 12.37
CA ARG A 48 7.12 3.13 11.58
C ARG A 48 8.47 3.41 12.23
N LEU A 49 9.34 2.42 12.20
CA LEU A 49 10.74 2.57 12.59
C LEU A 49 11.58 2.90 11.34
N PRO A 50 12.44 3.94 11.37
CA PRO A 50 13.39 4.21 10.29
C PRO A 50 14.25 2.99 9.92
N GLN A 51 14.58 2.15 10.91
CA GLN A 51 15.39 0.93 10.76
C GLN A 51 14.65 -0.24 10.10
N GLY A 52 13.32 -0.16 9.97
CA GLY A 52 12.49 -1.29 9.53
C GLY A 52 12.36 -2.38 10.61
N ARG A 53 12.47 -3.66 10.22
CA ARG A 53 12.27 -4.79 11.14
C ARG A 53 13.54 -5.10 11.92
N LEU A 54 13.48 -4.94 13.24
CA LEU A 54 14.60 -5.20 14.16
C LEU A 54 14.75 -6.69 14.58
N GLY A 55 13.88 -7.57 14.08
CA GLY A 55 13.88 -8.99 14.48
C GLY A 55 13.48 -9.23 15.94
N ILE A 56 12.74 -8.28 16.53
CA ILE A 56 12.22 -8.35 17.89
C ILE A 56 10.76 -8.84 17.82
N GLY A 57 10.52 -10.04 18.33
CA GLY A 57 9.18 -10.61 18.42
C GLY A 57 8.51 -10.31 19.76
N TRP A 58 7.20 -10.56 19.84
CA TRP A 58 6.38 -10.40 21.06
C TRP A 58 7.05 -11.00 22.31
N LYS A 59 7.64 -12.19 22.18
CA LYS A 59 8.33 -12.88 23.30
C LYS A 59 9.51 -12.10 23.90
N LEU A 60 10.18 -11.25 23.13
CA LEU A 60 11.27 -10.42 23.67
C LEU A 60 10.73 -9.20 24.41
N LEU A 61 9.52 -8.75 24.05
CA LEU A 61 8.85 -7.62 24.67
C LEU A 61 7.99 -8.05 25.88
N SER A 62 7.64 -9.33 25.97
CA SER A 62 6.88 -9.88 27.09
C SER A 62 7.72 -9.90 28.37
N GLY A 63 7.16 -9.34 29.44
CA GLY A 63 7.78 -9.28 30.76
C GLY A 63 7.77 -7.85 31.32
N PRO A 64 7.42 -7.69 32.61
CA PRO A 64 7.42 -6.38 33.24
C PRO A 64 8.85 -5.83 33.34
N VAL A 65 9.04 -4.56 33.03
CA VAL A 65 10.29 -3.81 33.25
C VAL A 65 9.91 -2.57 34.06
N PRO A 66 10.52 -2.33 35.24
CA PRO A 66 10.23 -1.15 36.04
C PRO A 66 10.46 0.14 35.22
N PRO A 67 9.48 1.06 35.18
CA PRO A 67 9.64 2.32 34.47
C PRO A 67 10.54 3.29 35.24
N ALA A 68 11.23 4.16 34.51
CA ALA A 68 11.91 5.31 35.09
C ALA A 68 10.89 6.28 35.71
N PRO A 69 11.22 6.95 36.83
CA PRO A 69 10.31 7.90 37.48
C PRO A 69 10.17 9.22 36.71
N GLU A 70 11.20 9.60 35.93
CA GLU A 70 11.25 10.85 35.18
C GLU A 70 11.77 10.63 33.76
N PRO A 71 11.29 11.40 32.77
CA PRO A 71 11.73 11.26 31.38
C PRO A 71 13.14 11.82 31.20
N SER A 72 14.02 11.01 30.61
CA SER A 72 15.41 11.41 30.29
C SER A 72 15.80 11.10 28.86
N LEU A 73 15.09 10.19 28.19
CA LEU A 73 15.41 9.76 26.83
C LEU A 73 15.02 10.83 25.81
N THR A 74 15.92 11.12 24.89
CA THR A 74 15.61 11.88 23.67
C THR A 74 15.19 10.95 22.53
N VAL A 75 14.46 11.50 21.55
CA VAL A 75 14.06 10.76 20.35
C VAL A 75 15.27 10.19 19.60
N ARG A 76 16.35 10.98 19.48
CA ARG A 76 17.61 10.56 18.83
C ARG A 76 18.34 9.46 19.58
N GLU A 77 18.38 9.51 20.91
CA GLU A 77 18.99 8.43 21.71
C GLU A 77 18.22 7.12 21.58
N VAL A 78 16.88 7.17 21.60
CA VAL A 78 16.04 5.98 21.38
C VAL A 78 16.31 5.39 20.00
N ASP A 79 16.32 6.21 18.95
CA ASP A 79 16.60 5.79 17.57
C ASP A 79 18.00 5.17 17.41
N ALA A 80 19.03 5.76 18.02
CA ALA A 80 20.38 5.23 18.03
C ALA A 80 20.45 3.84 18.71
N ARG A 81 19.78 3.67 19.86
CA ARG A 81 19.73 2.38 20.55
C ARG A 81 18.94 1.33 19.77
N LEU A 82 17.85 1.70 19.10
CA LEU A 82 17.12 0.78 18.22
C LEU A 82 17.96 0.36 17.02
N THR A 83 18.76 1.28 16.47
CA THR A 83 19.72 0.99 15.41
C THR A 83 20.75 -0.03 15.87
N GLU A 84 21.36 0.16 17.06
CA GLU A 84 22.29 -0.81 17.65
C GLU A 84 21.65 -2.20 17.76
N ILE A 85 20.43 -2.30 18.27
CA ILE A 85 19.69 -3.56 18.41
C ILE A 85 19.50 -4.25 17.05
N GLY A 86 19.21 -3.49 16.00
CA GLY A 86 19.06 -3.98 14.63
C GLY A 86 20.33 -4.60 14.05
N THR A 87 21.52 -4.13 14.47
CA THR A 87 22.81 -4.64 13.99
C THR A 87 23.26 -5.94 14.65
N VAL A 88 22.62 -6.36 15.76
CA VAL A 88 23.00 -7.58 16.48
C VAL A 88 22.72 -8.82 15.63
N THR A 89 23.72 -9.65 15.39
CA THR A 89 23.60 -10.90 14.61
C THR A 89 24.39 -12.05 15.26
N GLY A 90 24.24 -13.28 14.73
CA GLY A 90 25.00 -14.45 15.18
C GLY A 90 24.40 -15.19 16.37
N THR A 91 25.14 -16.19 16.85
CA THR A 91 24.74 -17.03 17.99
C THR A 91 24.60 -16.17 19.25
N GLY A 92 23.48 -16.31 19.97
CA GLY A 92 23.19 -15.50 21.16
C GLY A 92 22.57 -14.13 20.88
N SER A 93 22.32 -13.78 19.61
CA SER A 93 21.75 -12.47 19.22
C SER A 93 20.45 -12.16 19.95
N GLN A 94 19.58 -13.15 20.17
CA GLN A 94 18.29 -12.95 20.83
C GLN A 94 18.44 -12.52 22.29
N ALA A 95 19.39 -13.10 23.03
CA ALA A 95 19.66 -12.70 24.41
C ALA A 95 20.24 -11.29 24.47
N GLN A 96 21.15 -10.96 23.54
CA GLN A 96 21.74 -9.63 23.44
C GLN A 96 20.71 -8.56 23.06
N ARG A 97 19.84 -8.83 22.08
CA ARG A 97 18.72 -7.93 21.74
C ARG A 97 17.77 -7.73 22.91
N LYS A 98 17.48 -8.79 23.67
CA LYS A 98 16.66 -8.69 24.88
C LYS A 98 17.30 -7.76 25.91
N ARG A 99 18.58 -7.94 26.21
CA ARG A 99 19.32 -7.10 27.16
C ARG A 99 19.28 -5.62 26.77
N LEU A 100 19.66 -5.30 25.53
CA LEU A 100 19.63 -3.93 25.03
C LEU A 100 18.22 -3.32 25.04
N MET A 101 17.20 -4.12 24.72
CA MET A 101 15.81 -3.66 24.78
C MET A 101 15.34 -3.40 26.22
N ASP A 102 15.71 -4.26 27.16
CA ASP A 102 15.43 -4.05 28.58
C ASP A 102 16.12 -2.77 29.09
N GLU A 103 17.35 -2.49 28.67
CA GLU A 103 18.08 -1.26 29.00
C GLU A 103 17.36 0.01 28.50
N VAL A 104 16.83 -0.01 27.26
CA VAL A 104 16.01 1.10 26.75
C VAL A 104 14.74 1.26 27.56
N ARG A 105 14.05 0.14 27.85
CA ARG A 105 12.79 0.17 28.60
C ARG A 105 12.95 0.63 30.05
N THR A 106 14.02 0.22 30.73
CA THR A 106 14.29 0.67 32.11
C THR A 106 14.57 2.17 32.17
N ALA A 107 15.18 2.75 31.14
CA ALA A 107 15.39 4.19 31.05
C ALA A 107 14.13 4.98 30.65
N ALA A 108 13.09 4.30 30.16
CA ALA A 108 11.83 4.89 29.74
C ALA A 108 10.81 4.95 30.88
N THR A 109 10.06 6.03 30.95
CA THR A 109 8.86 6.16 31.79
C THR A 109 7.75 5.21 31.32
N GLU A 110 6.68 5.07 32.11
CA GLU A 110 5.58 4.14 31.76
C GLU A 110 4.94 4.46 30.40
N ASP A 111 4.65 5.74 30.14
CA ASP A 111 4.05 6.16 28.87
C ASP A 111 5.02 5.99 27.69
N GLU A 112 6.32 6.22 27.90
CA GLU A 112 7.35 5.96 26.90
C GLU A 112 7.49 4.46 26.60
N GLN A 113 7.46 3.59 27.62
CA GLN A 113 7.46 2.14 27.42
C GLN A 113 6.23 1.70 26.61
N ARG A 114 5.04 2.22 26.93
CA ARG A 114 3.80 1.92 26.20
C ARG A 114 3.89 2.37 24.74
N PHE A 115 4.43 3.56 24.49
CA PHE A 115 4.61 4.06 23.13
C PHE A 115 5.67 3.25 22.36
N LEU A 116 6.82 2.96 22.97
CA LEU A 116 7.88 2.14 22.39
C LEU A 116 7.37 0.73 22.03
N PHE A 117 6.60 0.12 22.93
CA PHE A 117 5.96 -1.16 22.67
C PHE A 117 5.07 -1.08 21.43
N GLY A 118 4.18 -0.09 21.36
CA GLY A 118 3.31 0.12 20.22
C GLY A 118 4.05 0.39 18.91
N LEU A 119 5.20 1.07 18.95
CA LEU A 119 6.06 1.26 17.77
C LEU A 119 6.63 -0.07 17.27
N LEU A 120 7.17 -0.87 18.19
CA LEU A 120 7.83 -2.15 17.88
C LEU A 120 6.83 -3.22 17.40
N THR A 121 5.60 -3.19 17.91
CA THR A 121 4.52 -4.12 17.52
C THR A 121 3.69 -3.62 16.32
N GLY A 122 3.88 -2.37 15.87
CA GLY A 122 3.09 -1.76 14.79
C GLY A 122 1.64 -1.43 15.18
N GLU A 123 1.41 -1.18 16.47
CA GLU A 123 0.12 -0.82 17.05
C GLU A 123 -0.13 0.68 17.09
N VAL A 124 0.90 1.50 16.91
CA VAL A 124 0.74 2.95 16.71
C VAL A 124 0.04 3.18 15.37
N ARG A 125 -1.27 3.43 15.41
CA ARG A 125 -2.13 3.58 14.22
C ARG A 125 -2.99 4.83 14.32
N GLN A 126 -2.43 5.98 13.96
CA GLN A 126 -3.08 7.28 14.12
C GLN A 126 -4.00 7.72 12.96
N GLY A 127 -4.12 6.91 11.89
CA GLY A 127 -5.11 7.09 10.81
C GLY A 127 -4.96 8.38 9.99
N ALA A 128 -4.57 8.26 8.72
CA ALA A 128 -4.36 9.38 7.79
C ALA A 128 -3.40 10.48 8.33
N LEU A 129 -2.47 10.10 9.21
CA LEU A 129 -1.58 11.01 9.90
C LEU A 129 -0.77 11.86 8.93
N ASP A 130 -0.23 11.28 7.86
CA ASP A 130 0.62 12.01 6.91
C ASP A 130 -0.11 13.27 6.35
N ALA A 131 -1.40 13.16 6.02
CA ALA A 131 -2.19 14.28 5.51
C ALA A 131 -2.59 15.31 6.58
N VAL A 132 -2.46 14.98 7.87
CA VAL A 132 -2.68 15.91 8.98
C VAL A 132 -1.34 16.53 9.41
N ALA A 133 -0.27 15.74 9.38
CA ALA A 133 1.10 16.17 9.66
C ALA A 133 1.58 17.20 8.64
N VAL A 134 1.20 17.08 7.36
CA VAL A 134 1.47 18.14 6.37
C VAL A 134 0.82 19.47 6.77
N GLU A 135 -0.44 19.43 7.21
CA GLU A 135 -1.14 20.66 7.65
C GLU A 135 -0.51 21.22 8.94
N GLY A 136 -0.13 20.35 9.88
CA GLY A 136 0.56 20.74 11.11
C GLY A 136 1.93 21.36 10.83
N LEU A 137 2.68 20.84 9.87
CA LEU A 137 3.96 21.39 9.43
C LEU A 137 3.79 22.77 8.78
N ALA A 138 2.77 22.91 7.92
CA ALA A 138 2.43 24.19 7.31
C ALA A 138 2.08 25.25 8.38
N GLU A 139 1.26 24.89 9.37
CA GLU A 139 0.93 25.75 10.50
C GLU A 139 2.16 26.10 11.36
N ALA A 140 3.03 25.12 11.64
CA ALA A 140 4.25 25.32 12.44
C ALA A 140 5.25 26.28 11.81
N THR A 141 5.33 26.29 10.47
CA THR A 141 6.33 27.03 9.69
C THR A 141 5.77 28.31 9.05
N GLY A 142 4.45 28.51 9.10
CA GLY A 142 3.76 29.60 8.40
C GLY A 142 3.73 29.45 6.88
N ALA A 143 4.15 28.30 6.33
CA ALA A 143 4.16 28.04 4.91
C ALA A 143 2.73 27.75 4.38
N PRO A 144 2.39 28.12 3.12
CA PRO A 144 1.11 27.76 2.54
C PRO A 144 0.96 26.23 2.44
N SER A 145 -0.12 25.68 3.00
CA SER A 145 -0.38 24.23 3.01
C SER A 145 -0.39 23.61 1.60
N ALA A 146 -0.83 24.35 0.57
CA ALA A 146 -0.77 23.88 -0.81
C ALA A 146 0.68 23.60 -1.26
N ASP A 147 1.61 24.48 -0.90
CA ASP A 147 3.02 24.40 -1.33
C ASP A 147 3.75 23.31 -0.55
N VAL A 148 3.50 23.18 0.77
CA VAL A 148 4.02 22.04 1.55
C VAL A 148 3.52 20.73 0.97
N ARG A 149 2.23 20.64 0.63
CA ARG A 149 1.66 19.43 0.00
C ARG A 149 2.30 19.13 -1.35
N ARG A 150 2.58 20.15 -2.16
CA ARG A 150 3.29 20.00 -3.45
C ARG A 150 4.73 19.56 -3.25
N ALA A 151 5.45 20.13 -2.29
CA ALA A 151 6.81 19.73 -1.97
C ALA A 151 6.88 18.27 -1.51
N VAL A 152 5.98 17.82 -0.62
CA VAL A 152 5.94 16.44 -0.14
C VAL A 152 5.61 15.46 -1.26
N MET A 153 4.71 15.88 -2.15
CA MET A 153 4.38 15.14 -3.36
C MET A 153 5.62 14.92 -4.25
N LEU A 154 6.39 15.97 -4.51
CA LEU A 154 7.57 15.94 -5.39
C LEU A 154 8.81 15.31 -4.74
N ALA A 155 8.99 15.49 -3.44
CA ALA A 155 10.07 14.86 -2.67
C ALA A 155 9.82 13.37 -2.41
N GLY A 156 8.55 12.95 -2.45
CA GLY A 156 8.11 11.62 -2.03
C GLY A 156 8.27 11.33 -0.54
N SER A 157 8.67 12.33 0.26
CA SER A 157 8.94 12.21 1.68
C SER A 157 8.48 13.45 2.43
N LEU A 158 7.64 13.25 3.44
CA LEU A 158 7.29 14.31 4.38
C LEU A 158 8.50 14.70 5.24
N GLN A 159 9.34 13.74 5.60
CA GLN A 159 10.52 13.93 6.43
C GLN A 159 11.51 14.90 5.77
N THR A 160 11.84 14.68 4.50
CA THR A 160 12.77 15.53 3.76
C THR A 160 12.27 16.97 3.67
N VAL A 161 10.98 17.15 3.39
CA VAL A 161 10.37 18.49 3.30
C VAL A 161 10.32 19.15 4.66
N ALA A 162 9.95 18.42 5.70
CA ALA A 162 9.85 18.95 7.05
C ALA A 162 11.22 19.36 7.61
N GLN A 163 12.28 18.58 7.36
CA GLN A 163 13.64 18.93 7.75
C GLN A 163 14.10 20.23 7.06
N ALA A 164 13.88 20.34 5.75
CA ALA A 164 14.22 21.56 5.00
C ALA A 164 13.42 22.79 5.48
N LEU A 165 12.11 22.62 5.71
CA LEU A 165 11.25 23.73 6.13
C LEU A 165 11.57 24.23 7.54
N LEU A 166 11.90 23.32 8.46
CA LEU A 166 12.26 23.71 9.83
C LEU A 166 13.68 24.29 9.91
N SER A 167 14.58 23.91 8.99
CA SER A 167 15.94 24.46 8.93
C SER A 167 15.99 25.83 8.23
N ASP A 168 15.39 25.90 7.04
CA ASP A 168 15.61 26.99 6.08
C ASP A 168 14.35 27.85 5.86
N GLY A 169 13.23 27.50 6.52
CA GLY A 169 11.97 28.23 6.43
C GLY A 169 11.18 27.99 5.13
N PRO A 170 10.11 28.76 4.89
CA PRO A 170 9.21 28.55 3.73
C PRO A 170 9.89 28.64 2.36
N ALA A 171 10.98 29.40 2.22
CA ALA A 171 11.72 29.52 0.96
C ALA A 171 12.34 28.19 0.49
N ALA A 172 12.56 27.24 1.41
CA ALA A 172 13.04 25.90 1.08
C ALA A 172 12.10 25.15 0.12
N LEU A 173 10.81 25.52 0.09
CA LEU A 173 9.81 24.89 -0.78
C LEU A 173 10.15 25.03 -2.27
N ASP A 174 10.83 26.12 -2.66
CA ASP A 174 11.22 26.38 -4.05
C ASP A 174 12.22 25.36 -4.61
N GLY A 175 12.93 24.64 -3.73
CA GLY A 175 13.85 23.56 -4.09
C GLY A 175 13.17 22.24 -4.44
N PHE A 176 11.91 22.04 -4.03
CA PHE A 176 11.16 20.83 -4.30
C PHE A 176 10.44 20.94 -5.65
N ARG A 177 11.19 20.68 -6.72
CA ARG A 177 10.70 20.68 -8.10
C ARG A 177 10.73 19.28 -8.70
N LEU A 178 9.86 19.04 -9.68
CA LEU A 178 9.94 17.82 -10.47
C LEU A 178 11.30 17.79 -11.18
N THR A 179 12.09 16.77 -10.90
CA THR A 179 13.45 16.64 -11.43
C THR A 179 13.56 15.26 -12.06
N VAL A 180 13.96 15.20 -13.33
CA VAL A 180 14.22 13.93 -14.00
C VAL A 180 15.32 13.16 -13.25
N GLY A 181 15.16 11.84 -13.11
CA GLY A 181 16.00 11.00 -12.25
C GLY A 181 15.67 11.05 -10.75
N ARG A 182 14.64 11.80 -10.32
CA ARG A 182 14.09 11.70 -8.95
C ARG A 182 12.64 11.24 -9.01
N PRO A 183 12.29 10.09 -8.42
CA PRO A 183 10.93 9.56 -8.52
C PRO A 183 9.93 10.40 -7.74
N VAL A 184 8.73 10.53 -8.29
CA VAL A 184 7.61 11.23 -7.64
C VAL A 184 6.54 10.22 -7.21
N LEU A 185 5.81 10.51 -6.12
CA LEU A 185 4.78 9.58 -5.67
C LEU A 185 3.69 9.37 -6.74
N PRO A 186 3.28 8.13 -7.04
CA PRO A 186 2.26 7.88 -8.05
C PRO A 186 0.88 8.40 -7.62
N MET A 187 0.12 8.95 -8.56
CA MET A 187 -1.31 9.23 -8.39
C MET A 187 -2.09 7.91 -8.27
N LEU A 188 -3.02 7.84 -7.32
CA LEU A 188 -3.80 6.62 -7.02
C LEU A 188 -5.26 6.78 -7.44
N ALA A 189 -5.89 5.66 -7.80
CA ALA A 189 -7.32 5.59 -8.14
C ALA A 189 -8.19 5.14 -6.96
N HIS A 190 -9.39 5.71 -6.84
CA HIS A 190 -10.49 5.16 -6.04
C HIS A 190 -11.18 4.02 -6.78
N SER A 191 -11.95 3.19 -6.07
CA SER A 191 -12.80 2.19 -6.71
C SER A 191 -14.16 2.78 -7.05
N ALA A 192 -14.72 2.39 -8.21
CA ALA A 192 -16.13 2.52 -8.54
C ALA A 192 -16.73 1.12 -8.74
N ALA A 193 -18.03 0.95 -8.51
CA ALA A 193 -18.70 -0.33 -8.64
C ALA A 193 -18.96 -0.71 -10.10
N SER A 194 -19.19 0.28 -10.97
CA SER A 194 -19.40 0.07 -12.41
C SER A 194 -18.78 1.19 -13.26
N VAL A 195 -18.69 0.93 -14.56
CA VAL A 195 -18.28 1.94 -15.55
C VAL A 195 -19.30 3.07 -15.60
N SER A 196 -20.59 2.75 -15.57
CA SER A 196 -21.68 3.72 -15.56
C SER A 196 -21.55 4.69 -14.38
N GLU A 197 -21.33 4.18 -13.16
CA GLU A 197 -21.12 5.02 -11.96
C GLU A 197 -19.87 5.91 -12.10
N ALA A 198 -18.79 5.36 -12.67
CA ALA A 198 -17.57 6.12 -12.87
C ALA A 198 -17.74 7.25 -13.89
N VAL A 199 -18.43 6.99 -15.01
CA VAL A 199 -18.73 7.98 -16.06
C VAL A 199 -19.67 9.06 -15.52
N GLU A 200 -20.73 8.68 -14.79
CA GLU A 200 -21.66 9.64 -14.17
C GLU A 200 -20.95 10.59 -13.19
N LYS A 201 -19.96 10.08 -12.44
CA LYS A 201 -19.18 10.89 -11.49
C LYS A 201 -18.19 11.84 -12.15
N LEU A 202 -17.59 11.43 -13.27
CA LEU A 202 -16.48 12.16 -13.90
C LEU A 202 -16.91 12.99 -15.11
N GLY A 203 -18.07 12.69 -15.71
CA GLY A 203 -18.47 13.29 -16.99
C GLY A 203 -17.53 12.85 -18.11
N ALA A 204 -16.97 13.83 -18.83
CA ALA A 204 -16.03 13.57 -19.91
C ALA A 204 -14.74 12.92 -19.39
N CYS A 205 -14.45 11.70 -19.85
CA CYS A 205 -13.38 10.87 -19.32
C CYS A 205 -12.70 10.02 -20.39
N ALA A 206 -11.51 9.54 -20.07
CA ALA A 206 -10.87 8.43 -20.79
C ALA A 206 -11.09 7.14 -20.00
N VAL A 207 -11.40 6.05 -20.70
CA VAL A 207 -11.50 4.71 -20.14
C VAL A 207 -10.31 3.91 -20.67
N GLU A 208 -9.37 3.60 -19.79
CA GLU A 208 -8.11 2.92 -20.10
C GLU A 208 -8.10 1.49 -19.57
N GLU A 209 -7.33 0.61 -20.20
CA GLU A 209 -7.14 -0.74 -19.68
C GLU A 209 -6.48 -0.71 -18.31
N LYS A 210 -7.07 -1.42 -17.35
CA LYS A 210 -6.43 -1.69 -16.08
C LYS A 210 -5.60 -2.96 -16.19
N LEU A 211 -4.31 -2.77 -16.42
CA LEU A 211 -3.34 -3.85 -16.55
C LEU A 211 -3.09 -4.57 -15.21
N ASP A 212 -2.77 -5.87 -15.26
CA ASP A 212 -2.30 -6.68 -14.12
C ASP A 212 -0.77 -6.80 -14.19
N GLY A 213 -0.08 -5.76 -13.71
CA GLY A 213 1.37 -5.66 -13.85
C GLY A 213 2.06 -5.03 -12.65
N ILE A 214 3.26 -4.51 -12.89
CA ILE A 214 3.99 -3.71 -11.91
C ILE A 214 4.10 -2.28 -12.39
N ARG A 215 3.43 -1.37 -11.71
CA ARG A 215 3.55 0.07 -11.97
C ARG A 215 4.99 0.56 -11.80
N VAL A 216 5.47 1.29 -12.80
CA VAL A 216 6.79 1.90 -12.85
C VAL A 216 6.74 3.35 -13.31
N GLN A 217 7.73 4.12 -12.89
CA GLN A 217 8.08 5.41 -13.46
C GLN A 217 9.37 5.26 -14.26
N LEU A 218 9.35 5.64 -15.54
CA LEU A 218 10.52 5.67 -16.40
C LEU A 218 11.00 7.11 -16.51
N HIS A 219 12.22 7.37 -16.07
CA HIS A 219 12.90 8.66 -16.21
C HIS A 219 14.02 8.50 -17.22
N ARG A 220 14.18 9.48 -18.11
CA ARG A 220 15.33 9.55 -19.02
C ARG A 220 15.86 10.97 -19.03
N ASP A 221 17.16 11.17 -18.79
CA ASP A 221 17.87 12.45 -18.96
C ASP A 221 19.15 12.23 -19.79
N GLY A 222 19.09 12.55 -21.08
CA GLY A 222 20.11 12.17 -22.06
C GLY A 222 20.18 10.66 -22.22
N ASP A 223 21.33 10.10 -21.80
CA ASP A 223 21.61 8.66 -21.82
C ASP A 223 21.34 7.98 -20.47
N ASP A 224 21.10 8.74 -19.40
CA ASP A 224 20.76 8.17 -18.09
C ASP A 224 19.28 7.78 -18.07
N VAL A 225 19.02 6.50 -17.82
CA VAL A 225 17.67 5.95 -17.71
C VAL A 225 17.51 5.39 -16.31
N ARG A 226 16.42 5.76 -15.64
CA ARG A 226 16.07 5.26 -14.30
C ARG A 226 14.66 4.73 -14.28
N ILE A 227 14.47 3.61 -13.59
CA ILE A 227 13.18 2.94 -13.46
C ILE A 227 12.86 2.78 -11.98
N TYR A 228 11.73 3.35 -11.56
CA TYR A 228 11.30 3.31 -10.18
C TYR A 228 10.00 2.55 -10.02
N THR A 229 9.87 1.74 -8.96
CA THR A 229 8.61 1.08 -8.63
C THR A 229 7.58 2.07 -8.07
N ARG A 230 6.36 1.59 -7.87
CA ARG A 230 5.32 2.30 -7.08
C ARG A 230 5.80 2.76 -5.69
N THR A 231 6.73 2.04 -5.06
CA THR A 231 7.33 2.37 -3.75
C THR A 231 8.60 3.20 -3.88
N LEU A 232 8.90 3.68 -5.09
CA LEU A 232 10.05 4.53 -5.43
C LEU A 232 11.41 3.80 -5.35
N ASP A 233 11.40 2.46 -5.32
CA ASP A 233 12.64 1.67 -5.37
C ASP A 233 13.24 1.73 -6.78
N ASP A 234 14.54 2.03 -6.89
CA ASP A 234 15.27 1.92 -8.15
C ASP A 234 15.43 0.44 -8.54
N ILE A 235 14.92 0.10 -9.71
CA ILE A 235 14.96 -1.24 -10.31
C ILE A 235 15.58 -1.25 -11.70
N THR A 236 16.33 -0.21 -12.05
CA THR A 236 16.91 0.01 -13.39
C THR A 236 17.69 -1.21 -13.87
N ASP A 237 18.62 -1.70 -13.04
CA ASP A 237 19.49 -2.85 -13.38
C ASP A 237 18.74 -4.17 -13.57
N ARG A 238 17.46 -4.24 -13.18
CA ARG A 238 16.65 -5.47 -13.26
C ARG A 238 15.89 -5.58 -14.58
N LEU A 239 15.72 -4.48 -15.30
CA LEU A 239 14.79 -4.36 -16.43
C LEU A 239 15.49 -3.78 -17.69
N PRO A 240 16.46 -4.49 -18.29
CA PRO A 240 17.11 -4.05 -19.53
C PRO A 240 16.15 -3.86 -20.71
N GLU A 241 14.99 -4.53 -20.69
CA GLU A 241 13.92 -4.35 -21.68
C GLU A 241 13.37 -2.92 -21.65
N LEU A 242 13.24 -2.33 -20.46
CA LEU A 242 12.73 -0.98 -20.27
C LEU A 242 13.76 0.09 -20.60
N THR A 243 15.04 -0.16 -20.31
CA THR A 243 16.11 0.76 -20.73
C THR A 243 16.23 0.79 -22.25
N SER A 244 16.05 -0.35 -22.92
CA SER A 244 15.97 -0.43 -24.37
C SER A 244 14.75 0.30 -24.92
N ALA A 245 13.57 0.06 -24.34
CA ALA A 245 12.34 0.75 -24.74
C ALA A 245 12.41 2.27 -24.54
N ALA A 246 13.16 2.77 -23.55
CA ALA A 246 13.35 4.19 -23.34
C ALA A 246 14.03 4.89 -24.54
N VAL A 247 14.83 4.17 -25.32
CA VAL A 247 15.49 4.68 -26.53
C VAL A 247 14.50 4.88 -27.68
N GLU A 248 13.41 4.11 -27.72
CA GLU A 248 12.35 4.21 -28.73
C GLU A 248 11.40 5.39 -28.49
N VAL A 249 11.36 5.91 -27.26
CA VAL A 249 10.62 7.12 -26.91
C VAL A 249 11.32 8.33 -27.51
N LYS A 250 10.53 9.21 -28.15
CA LYS A 250 11.06 10.47 -28.69
C LYS A 250 11.51 11.39 -27.55
N ASP A 251 12.47 12.26 -27.85
CA ASP A 251 13.14 13.14 -26.89
C ASP A 251 13.98 12.38 -25.86
N THR A 252 14.91 13.07 -25.21
CA THR A 252 15.87 12.44 -24.28
C THR A 252 15.69 12.90 -22.85
N ARG A 253 14.66 13.72 -22.57
CA ARG A 253 14.43 14.26 -21.23
C ARG A 253 12.96 14.17 -20.84
N PHE A 254 12.57 13.15 -20.09
CA PHE A 254 11.17 12.94 -19.72
C PHE A 254 10.97 12.11 -18.45
N ILE A 255 9.73 12.14 -17.95
CA ILE A 255 9.21 11.25 -16.91
C ILE A 255 7.89 10.66 -17.39
N LEU A 256 7.81 9.34 -17.51
CA LEU A 256 6.62 8.59 -17.90
C LEU A 256 6.13 7.71 -16.76
N ASP A 257 4.81 7.58 -16.63
CA ASP A 257 4.15 6.67 -15.69
C ASP A 257 3.48 5.55 -16.49
N GLY A 258 3.71 4.30 -16.08
CA GLY A 258 3.31 3.13 -16.84
C GLY A 258 3.24 1.87 -16.00
N GLU A 259 2.85 0.78 -16.66
CA GLU A 259 2.82 -0.56 -16.09
C GLU A 259 3.79 -1.47 -16.86
N VAL A 260 4.48 -2.34 -16.14
CA VAL A 260 5.25 -3.44 -16.73
C VAL A 260 4.42 -4.70 -16.67
N ILE A 261 4.23 -5.33 -17.83
CA ILE A 261 3.52 -6.60 -17.97
C ILE A 261 4.38 -7.63 -18.68
N ALA A 262 4.18 -8.91 -18.37
CA ALA A 262 4.66 -10.00 -19.20
C ALA A 262 3.50 -10.55 -20.04
N LEU A 263 3.75 -10.83 -21.31
CA LEU A 263 2.77 -11.42 -22.22
C LEU A 263 3.14 -12.87 -22.55
N ASP A 264 2.16 -13.69 -22.86
CA ASP A 264 2.35 -15.02 -23.45
C ASP A 264 2.48 -14.94 -24.98
N GLU A 265 2.60 -16.10 -25.63
CA GLU A 265 2.77 -16.21 -27.09
C GLU A 265 1.55 -15.72 -27.88
N ASP A 266 0.36 -15.74 -27.25
CA ASP A 266 -0.90 -15.24 -27.81
C ASP A 266 -1.12 -13.74 -27.51
N GLY A 267 -0.17 -13.08 -26.85
CA GLY A 267 -0.25 -11.67 -26.47
C GLY A 267 -1.19 -11.39 -25.29
N ARG A 268 -1.55 -12.41 -24.50
CA ARG A 268 -2.34 -12.26 -23.27
C ARG A 268 -1.41 -12.02 -22.08
N PRO A 269 -1.85 -11.30 -21.03
CA PRO A 269 -1.03 -11.08 -19.85
C PRO A 269 -0.79 -12.40 -19.11
N ARG A 270 0.48 -12.66 -18.78
CA ARG A 270 0.86 -13.70 -17.81
C ARG A 270 0.41 -13.30 -16.41
N SER A 271 0.45 -14.25 -15.48
CA SER A 271 0.03 -13.99 -14.11
C SER A 271 0.85 -12.87 -13.44
N PHE A 272 0.22 -12.11 -12.54
CA PHE A 272 0.91 -11.14 -11.71
C PHE A 272 2.12 -11.74 -10.99
N GLN A 273 2.03 -13.00 -10.55
CA GLN A 273 3.11 -13.67 -9.82
C GLN A 273 4.36 -13.86 -10.70
N GLU A 274 4.18 -14.25 -11.98
CA GLU A 274 5.28 -14.36 -12.93
C GLU A 274 5.91 -12.99 -13.20
N THR A 275 5.08 -11.97 -13.49
CA THR A 275 5.56 -10.61 -13.74
C THR A 275 6.29 -10.04 -12.51
N ALA A 276 5.72 -10.20 -11.32
CA ALA A 276 6.35 -9.76 -10.06
C ALA A 276 7.64 -10.53 -9.76
N GLY A 277 7.67 -11.84 -10.03
CA GLY A 277 8.88 -12.66 -9.91
C GLY A 277 9.98 -12.16 -10.85
N ARG A 278 9.62 -11.82 -12.09
CA ARG A 278 10.55 -11.24 -13.07
C ARG A 278 11.08 -9.88 -12.64
N VAL A 279 10.23 -8.95 -12.24
CA VAL A 279 10.63 -7.59 -11.79
C VAL A 279 11.42 -7.64 -10.47
N GLY A 280 11.10 -8.60 -9.60
CA GLY A 280 11.79 -8.82 -8.32
C GLY A 280 13.14 -9.53 -8.44
N SER A 281 13.43 -10.16 -9.58
CA SER A 281 14.66 -10.93 -9.79
C SER A 281 15.89 -10.02 -9.81
N ARG A 282 16.92 -10.40 -9.05
CA ARG A 282 18.21 -9.69 -8.97
C ARG A 282 19.40 -10.53 -9.45
N VAL A 283 19.20 -11.84 -9.60
CA VAL A 283 20.25 -12.79 -9.99
C VAL A 283 19.95 -13.28 -11.40
N ASP A 284 20.98 -13.35 -12.23
CA ASP A 284 20.88 -13.78 -13.64
C ASP A 284 19.74 -13.10 -14.42
N VAL A 285 19.72 -11.77 -14.36
CA VAL A 285 18.71 -10.91 -15.00
C VAL A 285 18.61 -11.23 -16.50
N ALA A 286 19.72 -11.54 -17.17
CA ALA A 286 19.73 -11.86 -18.59
C ALA A 286 18.95 -13.14 -18.90
N THR A 287 19.10 -14.21 -18.10
CA THR A 287 18.28 -15.41 -18.26
C THR A 287 16.84 -15.15 -17.88
N ALA A 288 16.57 -14.42 -16.79
CA ALA A 288 15.21 -14.06 -16.40
C ALA A 288 14.46 -13.29 -17.49
N ALA A 289 15.13 -12.33 -18.14
CA ALA A 289 14.60 -11.55 -19.27
C ALA A 289 14.26 -12.40 -20.49
N ARG A 290 15.06 -13.43 -20.80
CA ARG A 290 14.76 -14.37 -21.88
C ARG A 290 13.58 -15.30 -21.54
N SER A 291 13.48 -15.74 -20.29
CA SER A 291 12.43 -16.68 -19.86
C SER A 291 11.07 -16.01 -19.70
N VAL A 292 11.03 -14.80 -19.16
CA VAL A 292 9.81 -14.01 -18.95
C VAL A 292 10.08 -12.58 -19.43
N PRO A 293 9.99 -12.31 -20.74
CA PRO A 293 10.16 -10.97 -21.27
C PRO A 293 9.05 -10.07 -20.77
N VAL A 294 9.40 -8.84 -20.43
CA VAL A 294 8.45 -7.82 -19.97
C VAL A 294 8.43 -6.62 -20.89
N SER A 295 7.27 -5.99 -21.01
CA SER A 295 7.04 -4.81 -21.84
C SER A 295 6.48 -3.67 -20.99
N PRO A 296 6.99 -2.43 -21.13
CA PRO A 296 6.37 -1.27 -20.54
C PRO A 296 5.17 -0.80 -21.38
N VAL A 297 4.11 -0.41 -20.71
CA VAL A 297 2.93 0.21 -21.31
C VAL A 297 2.58 1.48 -20.52
N PHE A 298 2.72 2.64 -21.15
CA PHE A 298 2.63 3.95 -20.51
C PHE A 298 1.22 4.55 -20.60
N PHE A 299 0.81 5.25 -19.55
CA PHE A 299 -0.53 5.85 -19.43
C PHE A 299 -0.54 7.31 -18.98
N ASP A 300 0.62 7.89 -18.66
CA ASP A 300 0.74 9.33 -18.36
C ASP A 300 2.16 9.85 -18.65
N ALA A 301 2.27 11.14 -18.90
CA ALA A 301 3.54 11.87 -19.05
C ALA A 301 3.59 12.99 -18.01
N LEU A 302 4.61 12.99 -17.16
CA LEU A 302 4.71 13.88 -16.00
C LEU A 302 5.63 15.08 -16.26
N SER A 303 6.68 14.87 -17.06
CA SER A 303 7.63 15.91 -17.48
C SER A 303 8.17 15.62 -18.86
N VAL A 304 8.39 16.65 -19.67
CA VAL A 304 8.93 16.55 -21.03
C VAL A 304 9.79 17.77 -21.32
N ASP A 305 11.06 17.55 -21.68
CA ASP A 305 12.06 18.58 -21.99
C ASP A 305 12.16 19.68 -20.91
N GLY A 306 12.04 19.29 -19.64
CA GLY A 306 12.09 20.20 -18.51
C GLY A 306 10.81 21.01 -18.25
N ARG A 307 9.73 20.75 -18.99
CA ARG A 307 8.39 21.27 -18.68
C ARG A 307 7.66 20.32 -17.74
N ASP A 308 7.17 20.84 -16.61
CA ASP A 308 6.33 20.10 -15.69
C ASP A 308 4.91 20.02 -16.24
N LEU A 309 4.39 18.81 -16.44
CA LEU A 309 3.05 18.59 -16.98
C LEU A 309 1.99 18.34 -15.91
N LEU A 310 2.39 18.22 -14.63
CA LEU A 310 1.50 17.78 -13.54
C LEU A 310 0.25 18.63 -13.38
N ASP A 311 0.36 19.94 -13.63
CA ASP A 311 -0.75 20.88 -13.47
C ASP A 311 -1.66 20.96 -14.71
N LEU A 312 -1.27 20.34 -15.84
CA LEU A 312 -2.08 20.29 -17.06
C LEU A 312 -3.23 19.27 -16.94
N PRO A 313 -4.36 19.51 -17.63
CA PRO A 313 -5.41 18.52 -17.84
C PRO A 313 -4.87 17.17 -18.35
N PHE A 314 -5.48 16.06 -17.92
CA PHE A 314 -5.10 14.72 -18.37
C PHE A 314 -5.12 14.58 -19.91
N ALA A 315 -6.08 15.23 -20.59
CA ALA A 315 -6.14 15.23 -22.05
C ALA A 315 -4.86 15.79 -22.70
N GLU A 316 -4.31 16.88 -22.14
CA GLU A 316 -3.08 17.52 -22.62
C GLU A 316 -1.84 16.69 -22.29
N ARG A 317 -1.75 16.14 -21.07
CA ARG A 317 -0.65 15.24 -20.71
C ARG A 317 -0.62 13.98 -21.59
N HIS A 318 -1.79 13.41 -21.89
CA HIS A 318 -1.88 12.28 -22.78
C HIS A 318 -1.55 12.66 -24.24
N ALA A 319 -1.83 13.88 -24.68
CA ALA A 319 -1.39 14.34 -26.01
C ALA A 319 0.15 14.37 -26.10
N GLU A 320 0.83 14.83 -25.04
CA GLU A 320 2.30 14.77 -24.95
C GLU A 320 2.80 13.32 -24.89
N LEU A 321 2.18 12.45 -24.09
CA LEU A 321 2.47 11.02 -24.08
C LEU A 321 2.36 10.43 -25.50
N ALA A 322 1.30 10.79 -26.23
CA ALA A 322 1.04 10.27 -27.56
C ALA A 322 2.03 10.77 -28.61
N ARG A 323 2.55 11.99 -28.44
CA ARG A 323 3.62 12.56 -29.27
C ARG A 323 4.94 11.79 -29.08
N LEU A 324 5.26 11.48 -27.83
CA LEU A 324 6.52 10.86 -27.38
C LEU A 324 6.59 9.35 -27.62
N VAL A 325 5.54 8.64 -27.23
CA VAL A 325 5.54 7.18 -27.08
C VAL A 325 4.83 6.51 -28.27
N PRO A 326 5.46 5.51 -28.92
CA PRO A 326 4.82 4.71 -29.96
C PRO A 326 3.52 4.05 -29.47
N ASP A 327 2.53 3.92 -30.36
CA ASP A 327 1.20 3.38 -30.02
C ASP A 327 1.22 2.02 -29.28
N PRO A 328 2.05 1.03 -29.68
CA PRO A 328 2.11 -0.27 -28.98
C PRO A 328 2.58 -0.19 -27.52
N MET A 329 3.28 0.88 -27.14
CA MET A 329 3.79 1.10 -25.78
C MET A 329 2.85 1.99 -24.96
N ARG A 330 1.64 2.29 -25.44
CA ARG A 330 0.64 3.08 -24.71
C ARG A 330 -0.51 2.21 -24.26
N VAL A 331 -1.08 2.54 -23.11
CA VAL A 331 -2.28 1.86 -22.62
C VAL A 331 -3.42 2.12 -23.60
N ARG A 332 -4.13 1.06 -24.02
CA ARG A 332 -5.29 1.21 -24.89
C ARG A 332 -6.39 1.95 -24.15
N ARG A 333 -7.14 2.76 -24.89
CA ARG A 333 -8.21 3.56 -24.31
C ARG A 333 -9.36 3.83 -25.28
N THR A 334 -10.52 4.18 -24.73
CA THR A 334 -11.57 4.91 -25.44
C THR A 334 -11.90 6.23 -24.73
N LEU A 335 -12.46 7.20 -25.45
CA LEU A 335 -12.91 8.48 -24.92
C LEU A 335 -14.43 8.48 -24.77
N VAL A 336 -14.90 8.98 -23.63
CA VAL A 336 -16.31 9.09 -23.27
C VAL A 336 -16.62 10.57 -23.08
N ARG A 337 -17.64 11.09 -23.79
CA ARG A 337 -18.02 12.51 -23.67
C ARG A 337 -19.08 12.75 -22.59
N GLY A 338 -19.88 11.73 -22.31
CA GLY A 338 -20.96 11.79 -21.34
C GLY A 338 -21.68 10.45 -21.19
N PRO A 339 -22.82 10.44 -20.46
CA PRO A 339 -23.60 9.24 -20.21
C PRO A 339 -24.06 8.47 -21.47
N GLU A 340 -24.21 9.16 -22.60
CA GLU A 340 -24.58 8.58 -23.88
C GLU A 340 -23.54 7.58 -24.44
N ASP A 341 -22.27 7.73 -24.06
CA ASP A 341 -21.17 6.87 -24.51
C ASP A 341 -20.93 5.69 -23.52
N ILE A 342 -21.72 5.56 -22.44
CA ILE A 342 -21.61 4.44 -21.46
C ILE A 342 -21.63 3.06 -22.13
N PRO A 343 -22.52 2.76 -23.10
CA PRO A 343 -22.52 1.46 -23.76
C PRO A 343 -21.20 1.13 -24.48
N GLU A 344 -20.48 2.14 -24.97
CA GLU A 344 -19.16 1.95 -25.56
C GLU A 344 -18.10 1.64 -24.50
N ALA A 345 -18.12 2.38 -23.39
CA ALA A 345 -17.23 2.16 -22.26
C ALA A 345 -17.41 0.76 -21.64
N GLU A 346 -18.65 0.27 -21.56
CA GLU A 346 -18.95 -1.09 -21.09
C GLU A 346 -18.44 -2.16 -22.06
N ARG A 347 -18.58 -1.95 -23.38
CA ARG A 347 -17.95 -2.83 -24.39
C ARG A 347 -16.44 -2.84 -24.23
N PHE A 348 -15.82 -1.68 -24.03
CA PHE A 348 -14.38 -1.58 -23.81
C PHE A 348 -13.94 -2.37 -22.56
N LEU A 349 -14.69 -2.29 -21.45
CA LEU A 349 -14.43 -3.12 -20.27
C LEU A 349 -14.54 -4.62 -20.60
N ALA A 350 -15.62 -5.06 -21.24
CA ALA A 350 -15.81 -6.46 -21.61
C ALA A 350 -14.65 -6.98 -22.49
N ASP A 351 -14.21 -6.18 -23.45
CA ASP A 351 -13.10 -6.49 -24.34
C ASP A 351 -11.76 -6.58 -23.59
N THR A 352 -11.56 -5.69 -22.62
CA THR A 352 -10.38 -5.68 -21.75
C THR A 352 -10.31 -6.94 -20.89
N LEU A 353 -11.45 -7.36 -20.32
CA LEU A 353 -11.54 -8.62 -19.58
C LEU A 353 -11.31 -9.84 -20.48
N ARG A 354 -11.84 -9.84 -21.72
CA ARG A 354 -11.59 -10.92 -22.69
C ARG A 354 -10.12 -11.06 -23.06
N ARG A 355 -9.36 -9.96 -23.06
CA ARG A 355 -7.89 -9.96 -23.23
C ARG A 355 -7.13 -10.44 -22.00
N GLY A 356 -7.79 -10.59 -20.85
CA GLY A 356 -7.20 -11.11 -19.61
C GLY A 356 -6.68 -10.05 -18.64
N HIS A 357 -6.97 -8.77 -18.88
CA HIS A 357 -6.59 -7.69 -17.95
C HIS A 357 -7.60 -7.53 -16.80
N GLU A 358 -7.25 -6.79 -15.75
CA GLU A 358 -8.05 -6.75 -14.51
C GLU A 358 -9.38 -5.98 -14.62
N GLY A 359 -9.52 -5.10 -15.61
CA GLY A 359 -10.67 -4.19 -15.74
C GLY A 359 -10.29 -2.89 -16.42
N VAL A 360 -10.85 -1.76 -15.98
CA VAL A 360 -10.55 -0.43 -16.54
C VAL A 360 -10.21 0.61 -15.48
N VAL A 361 -9.49 1.65 -15.89
CA VAL A 361 -9.30 2.88 -15.11
C VAL A 361 -9.97 4.02 -15.89
N VAL A 362 -10.97 4.64 -15.28
CA VAL A 362 -11.68 5.80 -15.80
C VAL A 362 -11.02 7.06 -15.25
N LYS A 363 -10.59 7.96 -16.13
CA LYS A 363 -9.83 9.17 -15.79
C LYS A 363 -10.55 10.42 -16.30
N ALA A 364 -10.83 11.38 -15.43
CA ALA A 364 -11.36 12.68 -15.85
C ALA A 364 -10.38 13.39 -16.79
N LEU A 365 -10.88 13.96 -17.90
CA LEU A 365 -10.04 14.57 -18.93
C LEU A 365 -9.42 15.91 -18.51
N ASP A 366 -10.10 16.66 -17.65
CA ASP A 366 -9.74 18.00 -17.19
C ASP A 366 -8.86 18.00 -15.92
N ALA A 367 -8.60 16.82 -15.33
CA ALA A 367 -7.97 16.73 -14.03
C ALA A 367 -6.42 16.78 -14.09
N PRO A 368 -5.76 17.53 -13.17
CA PRO A 368 -4.32 17.51 -13.03
C PRO A 368 -3.82 16.19 -12.41
N TYR A 369 -2.51 15.95 -12.49
CA TYR A 369 -1.87 14.81 -11.85
C TYR A 369 -1.66 15.09 -10.36
N SER A 370 -2.38 14.36 -9.52
CA SER A 370 -2.28 14.47 -8.06
C SER A 370 -1.35 13.40 -7.48
N ALA A 371 -0.03 13.61 -7.60
CA ALA A 371 0.98 12.66 -7.11
C ALA A 371 0.81 12.35 -5.61
N GLY A 372 1.01 11.08 -5.23
CA GLY A 372 0.87 10.58 -3.86
C GLY A 372 -0.53 10.61 -3.28
N ARG A 373 -1.54 11.03 -4.03
CA ARG A 373 -2.92 11.13 -3.56
C ARG A 373 -3.84 10.16 -4.26
N ARG A 374 -4.86 9.75 -3.53
CA ARG A 374 -6.04 9.12 -4.10
C ARG A 374 -7.11 10.18 -4.33
N GLY A 375 -7.03 10.84 -5.47
CA GLY A 375 -8.01 11.82 -5.92
C GLY A 375 -9.26 11.15 -6.51
N ALA A 376 -10.38 11.88 -6.56
CA ALA A 376 -11.61 11.38 -7.19
C ALA A 376 -11.50 11.27 -8.72
N ALA A 377 -10.50 11.88 -9.34
CA ALA A 377 -10.34 11.97 -10.79
C ALA A 377 -10.02 10.65 -11.48
N TRP A 378 -9.47 9.66 -10.76
CA TRP A 378 -9.16 8.33 -11.30
C TRP A 378 -10.00 7.28 -10.56
N LEU A 379 -10.82 6.54 -11.29
CA LEU A 379 -11.71 5.51 -10.77
C LEU A 379 -11.39 4.18 -11.45
N LYS A 380 -10.98 3.17 -10.68
CA LYS A 380 -10.81 1.81 -11.19
C LYS A 380 -12.12 1.05 -11.08
N VAL A 381 -12.48 0.36 -12.15
CA VAL A 381 -13.63 -0.54 -12.22
C VAL A 381 -13.10 -1.92 -12.56
N LYS A 382 -13.44 -2.89 -11.73
CA LYS A 382 -13.06 -4.29 -11.94
C LYS A 382 -14.17 -5.22 -11.45
N PRO A 383 -14.30 -6.42 -12.04
CA PRO A 383 -15.17 -7.44 -11.49
C PRO A 383 -14.85 -7.72 -10.02
N VAL A 384 -15.89 -7.92 -9.23
CA VAL A 384 -15.76 -8.41 -7.86
C VAL A 384 -16.07 -9.89 -7.88
N HIS A 385 -15.05 -10.72 -7.71
CA HIS A 385 -15.25 -12.15 -7.52
C HIS A 385 -15.53 -12.41 -6.04
N THR A 386 -16.53 -13.24 -5.76
CA THR A 386 -16.87 -13.67 -4.41
C THR A 386 -16.86 -15.19 -4.30
N LEU A 387 -16.59 -15.66 -3.08
CA LEU A 387 -16.73 -17.05 -2.67
C LEU A 387 -17.46 -17.11 -1.33
N ASP A 388 -18.30 -18.11 -1.14
CA ASP A 388 -18.87 -18.43 0.14
C ASP A 388 -17.98 -19.46 0.84
N LEU A 389 -17.25 -19.03 1.87
CA LEU A 389 -16.24 -19.83 2.57
C LEU A 389 -16.63 -20.05 4.03
N VAL A 390 -16.08 -21.08 4.65
CA VAL A 390 -16.35 -21.42 6.06
C VAL A 390 -15.28 -20.82 6.96
N VAL A 391 -15.69 -20.26 8.11
CA VAL A 391 -14.75 -19.81 9.15
C VAL A 391 -14.26 -21.01 9.94
N LEU A 392 -12.94 -21.24 9.92
CA LEU A 392 -12.28 -22.36 10.62
C LEU A 392 -11.70 -21.95 11.97
N ALA A 393 -11.20 -20.71 12.06
CA ALA A 393 -10.61 -20.13 13.25
C ALA A 393 -10.58 -18.60 13.12
N ALA A 394 -10.27 -17.91 14.22
CA ALA A 394 -9.97 -16.48 14.19
C ALA A 394 -8.88 -16.11 15.20
N GLU A 395 -8.03 -15.15 14.87
CA GLU A 395 -7.04 -14.61 15.81
C GLU A 395 -7.55 -13.34 16.49
N TRP A 396 -7.12 -13.16 17.73
CA TRP A 396 -7.35 -11.94 18.49
C TRP A 396 -6.67 -10.74 17.81
N GLY A 397 -7.42 -9.66 17.66
CA GLY A 397 -6.96 -8.40 17.13
C GLY A 397 -5.97 -7.73 18.07
N HIS A 398 -5.15 -6.86 17.49
CA HIS A 398 -4.15 -6.06 18.18
C HIS A 398 -4.46 -4.56 17.99
N GLY A 399 -3.88 -3.67 18.80
CA GLY A 399 -4.16 -2.23 18.78
C GLY A 399 -5.65 -1.90 18.93
N ARG A 400 -6.25 -1.19 17.96
CA ARG A 400 -7.68 -0.79 17.99
C ARG A 400 -8.68 -1.96 18.02
N ARG A 401 -8.22 -3.18 17.71
CA ARG A 401 -9.05 -4.40 17.70
C ARG A 401 -8.72 -5.34 18.84
N THR A 402 -7.94 -4.89 19.84
CA THR A 402 -7.70 -5.64 21.07
C THR A 402 -9.04 -6.05 21.69
N GLY A 403 -9.16 -7.32 22.06
CA GLY A 403 -10.40 -7.91 22.58
C GLY A 403 -11.44 -8.25 21.50
N LYS A 404 -11.10 -8.21 20.21
CA LYS A 404 -11.97 -8.62 19.10
C LYS A 404 -11.32 -9.73 18.26
N LEU A 405 -12.07 -10.77 17.92
CA LEU A 405 -11.61 -11.80 16.96
C LEU A 405 -11.72 -11.23 15.56
N SER A 406 -10.60 -10.95 14.89
CA SER A 406 -10.60 -10.07 13.71
C SER A 406 -9.77 -10.52 12.51
N ASN A 407 -9.01 -11.60 12.63
CA ASN A 407 -8.29 -12.22 11.51
C ASN A 407 -8.85 -13.63 11.29
N LEU A 408 -9.79 -13.77 10.36
CA LEU A 408 -10.51 -15.01 10.08
C LEU A 408 -9.65 -15.97 9.25
N HIS A 409 -9.67 -17.26 9.59
CA HIS A 409 -9.14 -18.35 8.79
C HIS A 409 -10.27 -18.93 7.94
N LEU A 410 -10.11 -18.90 6.62
CA LEU A 410 -11.18 -19.22 5.66
C LEU A 410 -10.93 -20.56 4.99
N GLY A 411 -11.94 -21.42 4.94
CA GLY A 411 -11.89 -22.75 4.33
C GLY A 411 -12.88 -22.92 3.18
N ALA A 412 -12.46 -23.57 2.11
CA ALA A 412 -13.35 -24.09 1.07
C ALA A 412 -13.59 -25.58 1.26
N ARG A 413 -14.75 -26.06 0.82
CA ARG A 413 -15.12 -27.48 0.95
C ARG A 413 -14.27 -28.35 0.01
N THR A 414 -13.83 -29.50 0.50
CA THR A 414 -13.13 -30.54 -0.27
C THR A 414 -14.09 -31.67 -0.66
N ALA A 415 -13.64 -32.56 -1.55
CA ALA A 415 -14.47 -33.67 -2.06
C ALA A 415 -14.93 -34.66 -0.96
N ASP A 416 -14.16 -34.79 0.11
CA ASP A 416 -14.49 -35.62 1.29
C ASP A 416 -15.43 -34.92 2.30
N GLY A 417 -15.87 -33.69 2.00
CA GLY A 417 -16.73 -32.89 2.87
C GLY A 417 -15.99 -32.14 3.98
N SER A 418 -14.66 -32.26 4.09
CA SER A 418 -13.85 -31.44 4.99
C SER A 418 -13.60 -30.04 4.42
N PHE A 419 -12.81 -29.21 5.13
CA PHE A 419 -12.51 -27.84 4.72
C PHE A 419 -11.01 -27.61 4.59
N ALA A 420 -10.57 -27.20 3.40
CA ALA A 420 -9.19 -26.81 3.15
C ALA A 420 -9.04 -25.30 3.33
N MET A 421 -8.15 -24.89 4.25
CA MET A 421 -7.84 -23.49 4.48
C MET A 421 -7.24 -22.84 3.23
N LEU A 422 -7.82 -21.71 2.80
CA LEU A 422 -7.40 -20.92 1.63
C LEU A 422 -6.70 -19.61 2.01
N GLY A 423 -6.63 -19.27 3.29
CA GLY A 423 -5.94 -18.07 3.75
C GLY A 423 -6.60 -17.40 4.94
N LYS A 424 -6.16 -16.19 5.21
CA LYS A 424 -6.66 -15.36 6.30
C LYS A 424 -7.14 -14.00 5.79
N THR A 425 -8.15 -13.43 6.42
CA THR A 425 -8.55 -12.03 6.17
C THR A 425 -8.89 -11.28 7.45
N PHE A 426 -8.50 -10.01 7.46
CA PHE A 426 -8.84 -9.04 8.50
C PHE A 426 -9.57 -7.80 7.94
N LYS A 427 -9.98 -7.82 6.67
CA LYS A 427 -10.55 -6.67 5.95
C LYS A 427 -12.04 -6.88 5.67
N GLY A 428 -12.77 -5.77 5.49
CA GLY A 428 -14.18 -5.79 5.09
C GLY A 428 -15.20 -5.77 6.24
N MET A 429 -14.74 -5.75 7.49
CA MET A 429 -15.63 -5.76 8.67
C MET A 429 -15.79 -4.36 9.27
N THR A 430 -17.03 -3.98 9.59
CA THR A 430 -17.37 -2.81 10.41
C THR A 430 -17.14 -3.12 11.89
N ASP A 431 -17.10 -2.10 12.74
CA ASP A 431 -16.93 -2.30 14.19
C ASP A 431 -18.12 -3.07 14.81
N THR A 432 -19.35 -2.83 14.30
CA THR A 432 -20.54 -3.61 14.66
C THR A 432 -20.40 -5.08 14.25
N MET A 433 -19.95 -5.35 13.03
CA MET A 433 -19.72 -6.72 12.55
C MET A 433 -18.65 -7.42 13.38
N LEU A 434 -17.55 -6.73 13.73
CA LEU A 434 -16.49 -7.28 14.58
C LEU A 434 -16.99 -7.63 15.99
N ALA A 435 -17.88 -6.82 16.57
CA ALA A 435 -18.47 -7.11 17.87
C ALA A 435 -19.32 -8.39 17.84
N TRP A 436 -20.30 -8.44 16.93
CA TRP A 436 -21.14 -9.62 16.73
C TRP A 436 -20.33 -10.87 16.40
N GLN A 437 -19.37 -10.77 15.47
CA GLN A 437 -18.50 -11.87 15.07
C GLN A 437 -17.70 -12.41 16.26
N THR A 438 -17.18 -11.52 17.11
CA THR A 438 -16.41 -11.94 18.29
C THR A 438 -17.27 -12.75 19.25
N GLU A 439 -18.51 -12.32 19.52
CA GLU A 439 -19.44 -13.06 20.37
C GLU A 439 -19.78 -14.42 19.74
N ARG A 440 -20.19 -14.42 18.46
CA ARG A 440 -20.61 -15.63 17.77
C ARG A 440 -19.48 -16.66 17.65
N LEU A 441 -18.25 -16.25 17.36
CA LEU A 441 -17.11 -17.16 17.26
C LEU A 441 -16.75 -17.77 18.62
N ARG A 442 -16.96 -17.06 19.73
CA ARG A 442 -16.75 -17.60 21.08
C ARG A 442 -17.77 -18.69 21.44
N GLU A 443 -19.02 -18.56 20.98
CA GLU A 443 -20.04 -19.63 21.13
C GLU A 443 -19.68 -20.90 20.32
N LEU A 444 -18.96 -20.71 19.21
CA LEU A 444 -18.51 -21.79 18.34
C LEU A 444 -17.12 -22.32 18.70
N ALA A 445 -16.46 -21.75 19.71
CA ALA A 445 -15.10 -22.11 20.08
C ALA A 445 -15.00 -23.60 20.45
N VAL A 446 -13.95 -24.23 19.95
CA VAL A 446 -13.51 -25.59 20.30
C VAL A 446 -12.23 -25.53 21.12
N GLU A 447 -11.33 -24.60 20.77
CA GLU A 447 -10.05 -24.38 21.43
C GLU A 447 -9.71 -22.89 21.42
N ASP A 448 -9.11 -22.39 22.50
CA ASP A 448 -8.57 -21.03 22.62
C ASP A 448 -7.18 -21.11 23.29
N ASP A 449 -6.13 -20.78 22.53
CA ASP A 449 -4.74 -20.77 23.02
C ASP A 449 -4.28 -19.39 23.52
N GLY A 450 -5.21 -18.43 23.61
CA GLY A 450 -4.96 -17.04 23.98
C GLY A 450 -4.51 -16.15 22.82
N HIS A 451 -4.13 -16.71 21.68
CA HIS A 451 -3.81 -15.99 20.45
C HIS A 451 -4.85 -16.22 19.34
N MET A 452 -5.33 -17.45 19.25
CA MET A 452 -6.23 -17.95 18.21
C MET A 452 -7.35 -18.78 18.84
N VAL A 453 -8.54 -18.63 18.28
CA VAL A 453 -9.73 -19.40 18.64
C VAL A 453 -10.09 -20.28 17.45
N THR A 454 -9.93 -21.59 17.59
CA THR A 454 -10.43 -22.58 16.63
C THR A 454 -11.93 -22.76 16.86
N VAL A 455 -12.74 -22.74 15.80
CA VAL A 455 -14.20 -22.80 15.90
C VAL A 455 -14.78 -23.99 15.16
N ARG A 456 -15.98 -24.41 15.56
CA ARG A 456 -16.76 -25.36 14.76
C ARG A 456 -17.04 -24.75 13.38
N PRO A 457 -16.85 -25.48 12.27
CA PRO A 457 -16.96 -24.96 10.91
C PRO A 457 -18.44 -24.80 10.49
N GLU A 458 -19.15 -23.91 11.17
CA GLU A 458 -20.59 -23.69 11.03
C GLU A 458 -20.92 -22.36 10.34
N LEU A 459 -20.03 -21.37 10.40
CA LEU A 459 -20.27 -20.05 9.82
C LEU A 459 -19.78 -19.96 8.39
N VAL A 460 -20.70 -19.65 7.48
CA VAL A 460 -20.39 -19.31 6.09
C VAL A 460 -20.29 -17.79 5.96
N VAL A 461 -19.27 -17.33 5.24
CA VAL A 461 -18.97 -15.93 4.99
C VAL A 461 -18.69 -15.71 3.51
N GLU A 462 -19.32 -14.70 2.93
CA GLU A 462 -19.08 -14.26 1.56
C GLU A 462 -17.81 -13.40 1.54
N ILE A 463 -16.83 -13.83 0.75
CA ILE A 463 -15.49 -13.25 0.67
C ILE A 463 -15.25 -12.74 -0.75
N ALA A 464 -15.05 -11.44 -0.88
CA ALA A 464 -14.57 -10.86 -2.12
C ALA A 464 -13.05 -10.99 -2.22
N TYR A 465 -12.53 -11.26 -3.40
CA TYR A 465 -11.10 -11.46 -3.64
C TYR A 465 -10.71 -10.95 -5.04
N ASP A 466 -9.40 -10.75 -5.23
CA ASP A 466 -8.81 -10.16 -6.44
C ASP A 466 -8.13 -11.22 -7.34
N GLY A 467 -8.25 -12.50 -7.00
CA GLY A 467 -7.59 -13.62 -7.69
C GLY A 467 -6.93 -14.62 -6.74
N LEU A 468 -6.32 -15.65 -7.31
CA LEU A 468 -5.64 -16.72 -6.59
C LEU A 468 -4.12 -16.68 -6.77
N GLN A 469 -3.40 -17.27 -5.82
CA GLN A 469 -1.95 -17.44 -5.89
C GLN A 469 -1.57 -18.87 -5.54
N LYS A 470 -0.61 -19.48 -6.27
CA LYS A 470 -0.03 -20.78 -5.90
C LYS A 470 0.69 -20.67 -4.55
N SER A 471 0.44 -21.59 -3.64
CA SER A 471 1.03 -21.59 -2.29
C SER A 471 1.25 -22.99 -1.75
N THR A 472 2.49 -23.31 -1.40
CA THR A 472 2.86 -24.56 -0.71
C THR A 472 2.46 -24.58 0.77
N ARG A 473 2.04 -23.43 1.33
CA ARG A 473 1.67 -23.29 2.75
C ARG A 473 0.25 -23.77 3.06
N TYR A 474 -0.62 -23.84 2.06
CA TYR A 474 -2.02 -24.16 2.24
C TYR A 474 -2.35 -25.53 1.63
N PRO A 475 -3.22 -26.34 2.27
CA PRO A 475 -3.52 -27.70 1.82
C PRO A 475 -4.04 -27.77 0.37
N ALA A 476 -4.80 -26.76 -0.05
CA ALA A 476 -5.31 -26.67 -1.42
C ALA A 476 -4.25 -26.20 -2.44
N GLY A 477 -2.99 -26.00 -2.06
CA GLY A 477 -1.95 -25.51 -2.98
C GLY A 477 -2.15 -24.08 -3.49
N VAL A 478 -3.18 -23.37 -2.99
CA VAL A 478 -3.57 -22.02 -3.44
C VAL A 478 -4.00 -21.16 -2.26
N THR A 479 -3.99 -19.84 -2.44
CA THR A 479 -4.49 -18.87 -1.47
C THR A 479 -5.17 -17.66 -2.12
N LEU A 480 -6.10 -17.04 -1.39
CA LEU A 480 -6.85 -15.86 -1.85
C LEU A 480 -5.99 -14.59 -1.81
N ARG A 481 -5.99 -13.82 -2.91
CA ARG A 481 -5.35 -12.50 -3.00
C ARG A 481 -6.34 -11.40 -2.60
N PHE A 482 -5.93 -10.53 -1.68
CA PHE A 482 -6.72 -9.38 -1.20
C PHE A 482 -8.15 -9.72 -0.71
N ALA A 483 -8.31 -10.89 -0.09
CA ALA A 483 -9.57 -11.32 0.50
C ALA A 483 -10.16 -10.28 1.46
N ARG A 484 -11.46 -10.00 1.35
CA ARG A 484 -12.23 -9.11 2.22
C ARG A 484 -13.60 -9.69 2.50
N VAL A 485 -14.06 -9.59 3.75
CA VAL A 485 -15.43 -9.97 4.12
C VAL A 485 -16.41 -9.03 3.44
N VAL A 486 -17.42 -9.61 2.78
CA VAL A 486 -18.58 -8.87 2.24
C VAL A 486 -19.69 -8.91 3.29
N ARG A 487 -20.13 -10.12 3.66
CA ARG A 487 -21.17 -10.37 4.65
C ARG A 487 -21.12 -11.81 5.14
N TYR A 488 -21.75 -12.06 6.28
CA TYR A 488 -22.07 -13.43 6.71
C TYR A 488 -23.28 -13.97 5.95
N ARG A 489 -23.28 -15.27 5.68
CA ARG A 489 -24.32 -15.98 4.92
C ARG A 489 -25.12 -16.87 5.85
N ASP A 490 -26.04 -16.23 6.58
CA ASP A 490 -27.02 -16.92 7.43
C ASP A 490 -28.00 -17.78 6.61
N ASP A 491 -28.10 -17.52 5.32
CA ASP A 491 -28.86 -18.27 4.33
C ASP A 491 -28.15 -19.52 3.80
N LYS A 492 -26.89 -19.78 4.18
CA LYS A 492 -26.11 -20.93 3.69
C LYS A 492 -25.56 -21.80 4.82
N SER A 493 -25.68 -23.11 4.63
CA SER A 493 -24.98 -24.10 5.45
C SER A 493 -23.53 -24.32 4.98
N PRO A 494 -22.64 -24.87 5.83
CA PRO A 494 -21.27 -25.22 5.44
C PRO A 494 -21.20 -26.21 4.24
N ALA A 495 -22.23 -27.04 4.07
CA ALA A 495 -22.34 -27.97 2.94
C ALA A 495 -22.64 -27.25 1.59
N GLU A 496 -23.03 -25.97 1.63
CA GLU A 496 -23.32 -25.13 0.47
C GLU A 496 -22.21 -24.10 0.19
N ALA A 497 -21.13 -24.13 0.97
CA ALA A 497 -19.93 -23.33 0.71
C ALA A 497 -19.32 -23.67 -0.66
N ASP A 498 -18.47 -22.80 -1.19
CA ASP A 498 -17.74 -23.10 -2.43
C ASP A 498 -16.70 -24.19 -2.20
N THR A 499 -16.47 -25.00 -3.24
CA THR A 499 -15.50 -26.08 -3.22
C THR A 499 -14.14 -25.63 -3.76
N VAL A 500 -13.08 -26.34 -3.37
CA VAL A 500 -11.75 -26.17 -3.98
C VAL A 500 -11.79 -26.43 -5.49
N GLU A 501 -12.69 -27.29 -5.97
CA GLU A 501 -12.85 -27.58 -7.40
C GLU A 501 -13.46 -26.39 -8.15
N THR A 502 -14.58 -25.84 -7.66
CA THR A 502 -15.22 -24.63 -8.22
C THR A 502 -14.23 -23.47 -8.26
N LEU A 503 -13.45 -23.32 -7.19
CA LEU A 503 -12.40 -22.32 -7.08
C LEU A 503 -11.34 -22.47 -8.21
N ARG A 504 -10.85 -23.69 -8.45
CA ARG A 504 -9.84 -23.95 -9.50
C ARG A 504 -10.41 -23.80 -10.90
N ALA A 505 -11.66 -24.21 -11.12
CA ALA A 505 -12.32 -24.08 -12.40
C ALA A 505 -12.50 -22.60 -12.80
N ALA A 506 -12.76 -21.72 -11.83
CA ALA A 506 -12.83 -20.28 -12.04
C ALA A 506 -11.46 -19.61 -12.29
N HIS A 507 -10.36 -20.30 -11.95
CA HIS A 507 -8.98 -19.80 -11.99
C HIS A 507 -8.01 -20.84 -12.59
N PRO A 508 -8.18 -21.20 -13.88
CA PRO A 508 -7.37 -22.23 -14.52
C PRO A 508 -5.86 -21.90 -14.54
N GLU A 509 -5.50 -20.61 -14.50
CA GLU A 509 -4.11 -20.13 -14.45
C GLU A 509 -3.36 -20.55 -13.18
N VAL A 510 -4.08 -20.93 -12.12
CA VAL A 510 -3.52 -21.37 -10.83
C VAL A 510 -3.71 -22.87 -10.62
N ALA A 511 -4.28 -23.59 -11.60
CA ALA A 511 -4.31 -25.04 -11.59
C ALA A 511 -2.88 -25.63 -11.56
N PRO A 512 -2.68 -26.78 -10.87
CA PRO A 512 -1.36 -27.38 -10.71
C PRO A 512 -0.68 -27.66 -12.05
#